data_AF-A0AAW2QHD5-F1
#
_entry.id   AF-A0AAW2QHD5-F1
#
_cell.length_a   1.000
_cell.length_b   1.000
_cell.length_c   1.000
_cell.angle_alpha   90.00
_cell.angle_beta   90.00
_cell.angle_gamma   90.00
#
_symmetry.space_group_name_H-M   'P 1'
#
loop_
_entity.id
_entity.type
_entity.pdbx_description
1 polymer ?
#
loop_
_entity_poly.entity_id
_entity_poly.type
_entity_poly.pdbx_seq_one_letter_code
_entity_poly.pdbx_strand_id
1 'polypeptide(L)'
;MSTRREVLDRGSPEDERQGVPFTETVMADELPLNCRTLAIAEYDGTADPLEHLSRFENATLLHRYTDGIKCPVFVTTFPRAA
;
A
#
# COMPACT_ATOMS: atom_id res chain seq x y z
N MET A 1 38.45 27.34 -10.50
CA MET A 1 37.47 27.33 -9.39
C MET A 1 36.39 26.33 -9.76
N SER A 2 36.45 25.14 -9.15
CA SER A 2 35.69 23.95 -9.56
C SER A 2 34.21 24.03 -9.22
N THR A 3 33.39 23.69 -10.22
CA THR A 3 31.96 23.39 -10.15
C THR A 3 31.69 22.18 -9.27
N ARG A 4 30.94 22.34 -8.18
CA ARG A 4 30.43 21.26 -7.35
C ARG A 4 29.26 20.61 -8.09
N ARG A 5 29.50 19.41 -8.65
CA ARG A 5 28.45 18.53 -9.14
C ARG A 5 27.64 18.04 -7.95
N GLU A 6 26.35 18.35 -7.91
CA GLU A 6 25.39 17.63 -7.06
C GLU A 6 25.25 16.23 -7.65
N VAL A 7 25.80 15.25 -6.95
CA VAL A 7 25.54 13.84 -7.19
C VAL A 7 24.13 13.56 -6.68
N LEU A 8 23.21 13.37 -7.63
CA LEU A 8 21.93 12.70 -7.35
C LEU A 8 22.28 11.33 -6.76
N ASP A 9 22.00 11.19 -5.47
CA ASP A 9 22.10 9.95 -4.72
C ASP A 9 21.20 8.92 -5.44
N ARG A 10 21.82 8.12 -6.31
CA ARG A 10 21.15 6.99 -6.94
C ARG A 10 21.03 5.95 -5.83
N GLY A 11 19.81 5.79 -5.34
CA GLY A 11 19.46 4.76 -4.36
C GLY A 11 20.13 3.42 -4.69
N SER A 12 20.56 2.72 -3.64
CA SER A 12 21.22 1.42 -3.73
C SER A 12 20.40 0.45 -4.60
N PRO A 13 21.00 -0.46 -5.40
CA PRO A 13 20.30 -1.41 -6.29
C PRO A 13 19.40 -2.44 -5.56
N GLU A 14 19.26 -2.31 -4.24
CA GLU A 14 18.27 -3.01 -3.42
C GLU A 14 16.94 -2.24 -3.32
N ASP A 15 16.95 -0.91 -3.51
CA ASP A 15 15.75 -0.06 -3.59
C ASP A 15 14.96 -0.33 -4.88
N GLU A 16 15.65 -0.65 -5.98
CA GLU A 16 15.04 -1.09 -7.25
C GLU A 16 14.35 -2.46 -7.17
N ARG A 17 14.56 -3.22 -6.08
CA ARG A 17 13.82 -4.48 -5.82
C ARG A 17 12.56 -4.27 -4.99
N GLN A 18 12.36 -3.08 -4.43
CA GLN A 18 11.03 -2.65 -4.02
C GLN A 18 10.31 -2.27 -5.31
N GLY A 19 9.79 -3.29 -5.99
CA GLY A 19 9.01 -3.10 -7.20
C GLY A 19 7.98 -1.99 -7.00
N VAL A 20 7.76 -1.20 -8.05
CA VAL A 20 6.74 -0.15 -8.03
C VAL A 20 5.44 -0.73 -7.45
N PRO A 21 4.75 -0.02 -6.53
CA PRO A 21 3.61 -0.59 -5.80
C PRO A 21 2.45 -1.04 -6.70
N PHE A 22 2.48 -0.65 -7.98
CA PHE A 22 1.56 -1.05 -9.02
C PHE A 22 2.31 -1.77 -10.16
N THR A 23 2.90 -2.93 -9.89
CA THR A 23 3.37 -3.81 -10.98
C THR A 23 2.19 -4.37 -11.75
N GLU A 24 2.38 -4.73 -13.02
CA GLU A 24 1.34 -5.43 -13.81
C GLU A 24 0.83 -6.68 -13.09
N THR A 25 1.68 -7.35 -12.32
CA THR A 25 1.30 -8.51 -11.49
C THR A 25 0.34 -8.16 -10.36
N VAL A 26 0.50 -7.00 -9.70
CA VAL A 26 -0.42 -6.51 -8.66
C VAL A 26 -1.75 -6.07 -9.29
N MET A 27 -1.69 -5.45 -10.48
CA MET A 27 -2.88 -4.98 -11.20
C MET A 27 -3.66 -6.09 -11.92
N ALA A 28 -3.04 -7.26 -12.15
CA ALA A 28 -3.67 -8.40 -12.80
C ALA A 28 -4.63 -9.18 -11.90
N ASP A 29 -4.53 -9.02 -10.57
CA ASP A 29 -5.45 -9.68 -9.64
C ASP A 29 -6.84 -9.02 -9.72
N GLU A 30 -7.81 -9.74 -10.25
CA GLU A 30 -9.20 -9.32 -10.25
C GLU A 30 -9.70 -9.24 -8.80
N LEU A 31 -10.12 -8.06 -8.35
CA LEU A 31 -10.76 -7.92 -7.04
C LEU A 31 -12.02 -8.78 -6.97
N PRO A 32 -12.11 -9.76 -6.05
CA PRO A 32 -13.36 -10.46 -5.80
C PRO A 32 -14.46 -9.45 -5.44
N LEU A 33 -15.66 -9.65 -6.00
CA LEU A 33 -16.80 -8.73 -5.84
C LEU A 33 -17.16 -8.44 -4.36
N ASN A 34 -16.83 -9.35 -3.45
CA ASN A 34 -17.06 -9.25 -2.01
C ASN A 34 -15.88 -8.66 -1.20
N CYS A 35 -14.74 -8.36 -1.82
CA CYS A 35 -13.56 -7.81 -1.13
C CYS A 35 -13.69 -6.36 -0.69
N ARG A 36 -14.71 -5.65 -1.18
CA ARG A 36 -14.83 -4.19 -1.03
C ARG A 36 -15.13 -3.70 0.39
N THR A 37 -15.36 -4.60 1.34
CA THR A 37 -15.74 -4.24 2.70
C THR A 37 -14.99 -5.13 3.69
N LEU A 38 -13.72 -4.78 3.95
CA LEU A 38 -13.10 -5.20 5.20
C LEU A 38 -13.86 -4.51 6.34
N ALA A 39 -14.29 -5.28 7.34
CA ALA A 39 -14.96 -4.75 8.52
C ALA A 39 -13.96 -4.10 9.50
N ILE A 40 -13.16 -3.15 9.02
CA ILE A 40 -12.24 -2.36 9.83
C ILE A 40 -12.68 -0.89 9.85
N ALA A 41 -12.34 -0.18 10.91
CA ALA A 41 -12.66 1.25 11.03
C ALA A 41 -11.94 2.06 9.94
N GLU A 42 -12.59 3.11 9.46
CA GLU A 42 -11.96 4.07 8.55
C GLU A 42 -10.83 4.83 9.27
N TYR A 43 -9.77 5.12 8.52
CA TYR A 43 -8.63 5.90 8.98
C TYR A 43 -8.76 7.35 8.54
N ASP A 44 -9.22 8.19 9.46
CA ASP A 44 -9.39 9.64 9.25
C ASP A 44 -8.12 10.47 9.49
N GLY A 45 -7.00 9.82 9.82
CA GLY A 45 -5.73 10.47 10.15
C GLY A 45 -5.55 10.82 11.63
N THR A 46 -6.53 10.54 12.49
CA THR A 46 -6.44 10.83 13.94
C THR A 46 -6.02 9.64 14.78
N ALA A 47 -6.31 8.41 14.31
CA ALA A 47 -5.89 7.18 14.95
C ALA A 47 -4.38 6.92 14.78
N ASP A 48 -3.82 6.03 15.61
CA ASP A 48 -2.42 5.60 15.46
C ASP A 48 -2.20 4.88 14.11
N PRO A 49 -1.30 5.37 13.23
CA PRO A 49 -1.07 4.77 11.92
C PRO A 49 -0.59 3.31 12.01
N LEU A 50 0.21 2.97 13.03
CA LEU A 50 0.74 1.61 13.20
C LEU A 50 -0.36 0.64 13.62
N GLU A 51 -1.23 1.06 14.54
CA GLU A 51 -2.40 0.30 14.93
C GLU A 51 -3.38 0.09 13.76
N HIS A 52 -3.59 1.10 12.91
CA HIS A 52 -4.38 0.97 11.68
C HIS A 52 -3.78 -0.07 10.73
N LEU A 53 -2.48 0.00 10.48
CA LEU A 53 -1.78 -0.95 9.62
C LEU A 53 -1.90 -2.38 10.17
N SER A 54 -1.70 -2.57 11.47
CA SER A 54 -1.82 -3.89 12.09
C SER A 54 -3.24 -4.48 11.95
N ARG A 55 -4.29 -3.65 12.10
CA ARG A 55 -5.68 -4.08 11.88
C ARG A 55 -5.90 -4.51 10.44
N PHE A 56 -5.40 -3.72 9.49
CA PHE A 56 -5.50 -4.03 8.06
C PHE A 56 -4.78 -5.34 7.70
N GLU A 57 -3.55 -5.54 8.19
CA GLU A 57 -2.79 -6.77 7.99
C GLU A 57 -3.51 -8.00 8.57
N ASN A 58 -4.03 -7.89 9.79
CA ASN A 58 -4.79 -8.97 10.42
C ASN A 58 -6.06 -9.32 9.63
N ALA A 59 -6.81 -8.31 9.18
CA ALA A 59 -8.03 -8.52 8.40
C ALA A 59 -7.73 -9.18 7.04
N THR A 60 -6.72 -8.69 6.33
CA THR A 60 -6.33 -9.23 5.01
C THR A 60 -5.71 -10.63 5.10
N LEU A 61 -5.02 -10.95 6.21
CA LEU A 61 -4.52 -12.29 6.50
C LEU A 61 -5.67 -13.30 6.68
N LEU A 62 -6.73 -12.93 7.41
CA LEU A 62 -7.90 -13.79 7.61
C LEU A 62 -8.60 -14.12 6.29
N HIS A 63 -8.65 -13.16 5.38
CA HIS A 63 -9.23 -13.36 4.05
C HIS A 63 -8.26 -13.94 3.00
N ARG A 64 -6.99 -14.20 3.37
CA ARG A 64 -5.94 -14.72 2.48
C ARG A 64 -5.73 -13.86 1.22
N TYR A 65 -5.81 -12.54 1.37
CA TYR A 65 -5.58 -11.63 0.25
C TYR A 65 -4.12 -11.65 -0.18
N THR A 66 -3.92 -11.73 -1.49
CA THR A 66 -2.64 -11.48 -2.15
C THR A 66 -2.30 -9.99 -2.04
N ASP A 67 -1.04 -9.63 -2.25
CA ASP A 67 -0.64 -8.23 -2.26
C ASP A 67 -1.35 -7.44 -3.38
N GLY A 68 -1.65 -8.11 -4.51
CA GLY A 68 -2.52 -7.60 -5.58
C GLY A 68 -3.91 -7.15 -5.12
N ILE A 69 -4.50 -7.85 -4.15
CA ILE A 69 -5.80 -7.51 -3.57
C ILE A 69 -5.66 -6.53 -2.40
N LYS A 70 -4.58 -6.60 -1.61
CA LYS A 70 -4.36 -5.70 -0.47
C LYS A 70 -4.29 -4.24 -0.91
N CYS A 71 -3.53 -3.91 -1.96
CA CYS A 71 -3.36 -2.52 -2.41
C CYS A 71 -4.70 -1.80 -2.70
N PRO A 72 -5.60 -2.33 -3.56
CA PRO A 72 -6.87 -1.67 -3.83
C PRO A 72 -7.84 -1.70 -2.65
N VAL A 73 -7.81 -2.74 -1.82
CA VAL A 73 -8.65 -2.81 -0.61
C VAL A 73 -8.17 -1.82 0.46
N PHE A 74 -6.87 -1.53 0.54
CA PHE A 74 -6.35 -0.55 1.49
C PHE A 74 -6.95 0.85 1.25
N VAL A 75 -7.19 1.21 -0.02
CA VAL A 75 -7.84 2.49 -0.38
C VAL A 75 -9.25 2.59 0.20
N THR A 76 -9.96 1.47 0.41
CA THR A 76 -11.30 1.48 1.02
C THR A 76 -11.28 1.67 2.53
N THR A 77 -10.10 1.75 3.15
CA THR A 77 -9.96 2.02 4.58
C THR A 77 -9.89 3.51 4.89
N PHE A 78 -9.86 4.37 3.87
CA PHE A 78 -9.91 5.82 4.05
C PHE A 78 -11.34 6.33 3.86
N PRO A 79 -11.72 7.43 4.55
CA PRO A 79 -12.97 8.11 4.31
C PRO A 79 -13.14 8.45 2.83
N ARG A 80 -14.35 8.27 2.33
CA ARG A 80 -14.67 8.67 0.96
C ARG A 80 -14.44 10.18 0.81
N ALA A 81 -13.72 10.56 -0.24
CA ALA A 81 -13.56 11.97 -0.60
C ALA A 81 -14.96 12.61 -0.77
N ALA A 82 -15.17 13.74 -0.08
CA ALA A 82 -16.39 14.53 -0.14
C ALA A 82 -16.54 15.25 -1.50
#